data_AF-A0A2V8Q7V3-F1
#
_entry.id   AF-A0A2V8Q7V3-F1
#
_cell.length_a   1.000
_cell.length_b   1.000
_cell.length_c   1.000
_cell.angle_alpha   90.00
_cell.angle_beta   90.00
_cell.angle_gamma   90.00
#
_symmetry.space_group_name_H-M   'P 1'
#
loop_
_entity.id
_entity.type
_entity.pdbx_description
1 polymer ?
#
loop_
_entity_poly.entity_id
_entity_poly.type
_entity_poly.pdbx_seq_one_letter_code
_entity_poly.pdbx_strand_id
1 'polypeptide(L)'
;MEIIELGSAPLAKSSAKSRVAKAVIEATHEMYNKAPLVYPMDPSSGPVGAVCGVTNPPTPVASFGTSYSGSNPHGPDENIRVDDFLLSIKTIGRVIHKLGEGKSRSVHLSHDDSDSRPTAPLPKLKNVERKD
;
A
#
# COMPACT_ATOMS: atom_id res chain seq x y z
N MET A 1 29.38 6.80 -36.22
CA MET A 1 28.42 6.08 -35.35
C MET A 1 27.35 7.10 -35.01
N GLU A 2 26.08 6.80 -35.29
CA GLU A 2 24.95 7.71 -35.09
C GLU A 2 24.06 7.16 -33.97
N ILE A 3 23.58 8.04 -33.08
CA ILE A 3 22.64 7.69 -32.02
C ILE A 3 21.27 8.20 -32.45
N ILE A 4 20.32 7.28 -32.60
CA ILE A 4 18.92 7.58 -32.97
C ILE A 4 18.04 7.17 -31.79
N GLU A 5 17.22 8.09 -31.28
CA GLU A 5 16.23 7.79 -30.26
C GLU A 5 15.06 7.02 -30.88
N LEU A 6 14.85 5.78 -30.45
CA LEU A 6 13.73 4.94 -30.90
C LEU A 6 12.47 5.11 -30.04
N GLY A 7 12.59 5.69 -28.85
CA GLY A 7 11.47 5.94 -27.98
C GLY A 7 11.87 6.52 -26.62
N SER A 8 10.93 7.24 -26.02
CA SER A 8 11.03 7.78 -24.67
C SER A 8 9.74 7.51 -23.90
N ALA A 9 9.85 7.54 -22.57
CA ALA A 9 8.72 7.42 -21.66
C ALA A 9 8.71 8.60 -20.68
N PRO A 10 7.52 9.08 -20.27
CA PRO A 10 7.44 10.07 -19.20
C PRO A 10 8.05 9.51 -17.90
N LEU A 11 8.52 10.42 -17.04
CA LEU A 11 9.01 10.08 -15.71
C LEU A 11 7.98 10.46 -14.63
N ALA A 12 8.04 9.78 -13.49
CA ALA A 12 7.31 10.16 -12.29
C ALA A 12 8.27 10.24 -11.11
N LYS A 13 8.12 11.29 -10.30
CA LYS A 13 8.86 11.44 -9.04
C LYS A 13 7.92 11.99 -7.98
N SER A 14 7.78 11.25 -6.89
CA SER A 14 6.95 11.64 -5.76
C SER A 14 7.76 12.28 -4.65
N SER A 15 7.14 13.22 -3.94
CA SER A 15 7.69 13.70 -2.67
C SER A 15 7.60 12.61 -1.60
N ALA A 16 8.69 12.39 -0.86
CA ALA A 16 8.69 11.55 0.33
C ALA A 16 7.77 12.09 1.45
N LYS A 17 7.36 13.37 1.36
CA LYS A 17 6.39 13.99 2.27
C LYS A 17 4.94 13.80 1.81
N SER A 18 4.70 13.20 0.64
CA SER A 18 3.35 12.94 0.14
C SER A 18 2.58 12.00 1.08
N ARG A 19 1.26 12.11 1.04
CA ARG A 19 0.38 11.29 1.89
C ARG A 19 0.56 9.78 1.63
N VAL A 20 0.75 9.38 0.38
CA VAL A 20 1.01 7.99 0.01
C VAL A 20 2.37 7.51 0.54
N ALA A 21 3.43 8.31 0.40
CA ALA A 21 4.75 7.95 0.90
C ALA A 21 4.76 7.79 2.43
N LYS A 22 4.11 8.71 3.16
CA LYS A 22 3.97 8.60 4.62
C LYS A 22 3.20 7.35 5.04
N ALA A 23 2.07 7.05 4.38
CA ALA A 23 1.29 5.85 4.67
C ALA A 23 2.13 4.56 4.47
N VAL A 24 2.93 4.49 3.40
CA VAL A 24 3.84 3.37 3.13
C VAL A 24 4.95 3.26 4.18
N ILE A 25 5.61 4.38 4.51
CA ILE A 25 6.70 4.42 5.49
C ILE A 25 6.20 3.95 6.86
N GLU A 26 5.07 4.49 7.33
CA GLU A 26 4.51 4.14 8.64
C GLU A 26 3.98 2.71 8.67
N ALA A 27 3.25 2.26 7.64
CA ALA A 27 2.75 0.88 7.57
C ALA A 27 3.90 -0.13 7.57
N THR A 28 4.95 0.13 6.79
CA THR A 28 6.12 -0.74 6.75
C THR A 28 6.84 -0.76 8.09
N HIS A 29 7.02 0.39 8.73
CA HIS A 29 7.62 0.46 10.07
C HIS A 29 6.84 -0.37 11.09
N GLU A 30 5.51 -0.26 11.10
CA GLU A 30 4.64 -1.02 12.01
C GLU A 30 4.67 -2.53 11.73
N MET A 31 4.65 -2.95 10.46
CA MET A 31 4.59 -4.37 10.09
C MET A 31 5.93 -5.08 10.24
N TYR A 32 7.04 -4.41 9.94
CA TYR A 32 8.39 -4.99 9.98
C TYR A 32 9.14 -4.67 11.28
N ASN A 33 8.55 -3.84 12.16
CA ASN A 33 9.16 -3.36 13.41
C ASN A 33 10.55 -2.74 13.20
N LYS A 34 10.77 -2.10 12.05
CA LYS A 34 12.03 -1.51 11.61
C LYS A 34 11.78 -0.33 10.67
N ALA A 35 12.62 0.70 10.74
CA ALA A 35 12.56 1.81 9.80
C ALA A 35 12.84 1.34 8.37
N PRO A 36 11.95 1.62 7.38
CA PRO A 36 12.21 1.26 6.00
C PRO A 36 13.29 2.17 5.39
N LEU A 37 14.06 1.62 4.47
CA LEU A 37 14.93 2.41 3.60
C LEU A 37 14.07 3.10 2.53
N VAL A 38 14.27 4.41 2.35
CA VAL A 38 13.54 5.20 1.37
C VAL A 38 14.51 5.67 0.30
N TYR A 39 14.42 5.08 -0.88
CA TYR A 39 15.19 5.49 -2.05
C TYR A 39 14.46 6.60 -2.81
N PRO A 40 15.17 7.62 -3.33
CA PRO A 40 14.56 8.69 -4.10
C PRO A 40 14.12 8.25 -5.51
N MET A 41 14.63 7.12 -5.99
CA MET A 41 14.37 6.56 -7.33
C MET A 41 14.57 5.05 -7.30
N ASP A 42 13.72 4.33 -8.04
CA ASP A 42 13.89 2.91 -8.36
C ASP A 42 14.75 2.82 -9.63
N PRO A 43 15.80 1.98 -9.68
CA PRO A 43 16.59 1.79 -10.91
C PRO A 43 15.79 1.13 -12.06
N SER A 44 14.61 0.61 -11.77
CA SER A 44 13.73 -0.04 -12.74
C SER A 44 12.92 0.98 -13.55
N SER A 45 12.61 0.64 -14.80
CA SER A 45 11.61 1.35 -15.60
C SER A 45 10.25 0.66 -15.52
N GLY A 46 9.18 1.44 -15.70
CA GLY A 46 7.83 0.92 -15.65
C GLY A 46 6.79 1.95 -16.07
N PRO A 47 5.50 1.58 -16.09
CA PRO A 47 4.43 2.45 -16.58
C PRO A 47 4.11 3.63 -15.63
N VAL A 48 4.81 3.74 -14.49
CA VAL A 48 4.53 4.74 -13.45
C VAL A 48 4.57 6.16 -14.00
N GLY A 49 5.51 6.48 -14.91
CA GLY A 49 5.54 7.78 -15.57
C GLY A 49 4.32 8.03 -16.46
N ALA A 50 3.93 7.03 -17.25
CA ALA A 50 2.77 7.11 -18.14
C ALA A 50 1.43 7.14 -17.39
N VAL A 51 1.35 6.60 -16.17
CA VAL A 51 0.12 6.55 -15.37
C VAL A 51 0.03 7.72 -14.39
N CYS A 52 1.11 7.98 -13.64
CA CYS A 52 1.12 8.94 -12.55
C CYS A 52 1.75 10.28 -12.93
N GLY A 53 2.73 10.27 -13.85
CA GLY A 53 3.45 11.47 -14.28
C GLY A 53 2.67 12.35 -15.26
N VAL A 54 1.68 11.78 -15.96
CA VAL A 54 0.91 12.49 -17.00
C VAL A 54 -0.22 13.36 -16.45
N THR A 55 -0.58 13.22 -15.17
CA THR A 55 -1.64 14.04 -14.55
C THR A 55 -1.09 15.40 -14.13
N ASN A 56 -1.96 16.41 -13.99
CA ASN A 56 -1.58 17.74 -13.51
C ASN A 56 -2.45 18.18 -12.31
N PRO A 57 -1.92 18.23 -11.07
CA PRO A 57 -0.54 17.85 -10.71
C PRO A 57 -0.28 16.34 -10.84
N PRO A 58 0.99 15.89 -10.90
CA PRO A 58 1.32 14.48 -10.95
C PRO A 58 0.75 13.71 -9.75
N THR A 59 0.20 12.53 -10.02
CA THR A 59 -0.42 11.68 -9.00
C THR A 59 0.69 11.10 -8.12
N PRO A 60 0.67 11.32 -6.79
CA PRO A 60 1.68 10.75 -5.92
C PRO A 60 1.64 9.23 -5.93
N VAL A 61 2.83 8.62 -6.01
CA VAL A 61 3.05 7.17 -6.07
C VAL A 61 4.27 6.77 -5.23
N ALA A 62 4.21 5.59 -4.61
CA ALA A 62 5.33 4.98 -3.89
C ALA A 62 5.42 3.50 -4.28
N SER A 63 6.64 2.99 -4.44
CA SER A 63 6.92 1.58 -4.75
C SER A 63 7.41 0.86 -3.49
N PHE A 64 6.87 -0.33 -3.25
CA PHE A 64 7.24 -1.24 -2.16
C PHE A 64 6.73 -2.65 -2.51
N GLY A 65 7.35 -3.69 -1.96
CA GLY A 65 7.03 -5.06 -2.36
C GLY A 65 7.72 -6.13 -1.50
N THR A 66 7.77 -7.35 -2.05
CA THR A 66 8.23 -8.57 -1.37
C THR A 66 9.65 -9.00 -1.76
N SER A 67 10.28 -8.32 -2.71
CA SER A 67 11.60 -8.70 -3.20
C SER A 67 12.65 -8.55 -2.11
N TYR A 68 13.62 -9.45 -2.13
CA TYR A 68 14.81 -9.39 -1.31
C TYR A 68 16.05 -9.52 -2.19
N SER A 69 17.25 -9.38 -1.60
CA SER A 69 18.51 -9.36 -2.35
C SER A 69 18.77 -10.61 -3.21
N GLY A 70 18.14 -11.74 -2.90
CA GLY A 70 18.24 -13.00 -3.64
C GLY A 70 17.01 -13.35 -4.47
N SER A 71 16.10 -12.40 -4.71
CA SER A 71 14.88 -12.67 -5.49
C SER A 71 15.13 -12.95 -6.97
N ASN A 72 16.30 -12.56 -7.50
CA ASN A 72 16.71 -12.82 -8.89
C ASN A 72 15.65 -12.47 -9.95
N PRO A 73 15.03 -11.26 -9.90
CA PRO A 73 14.03 -10.89 -10.91
C PRO A 73 14.64 -10.95 -12.31
N HIS A 74 13.97 -11.63 -13.24
CA HIS A 74 14.46 -11.89 -14.61
C HIS A 74 15.69 -12.81 -14.70
N GLY A 75 16.08 -13.48 -13.62
CA GLY A 75 17.18 -14.45 -13.58
C GLY A 75 16.69 -15.90 -13.37
N PRO A 76 17.58 -16.90 -13.50
CA PRO A 76 17.31 -18.26 -13.04
C PRO A 76 16.99 -18.28 -11.55
N ASP A 77 16.14 -19.22 -11.14
CA ASP A 77 15.71 -19.42 -9.75
C ASP A 77 15.09 -18.14 -9.11
N GLU A 78 14.36 -17.36 -9.90
CA GLU A 78 13.55 -16.24 -9.42
C GLU A 78 12.59 -16.71 -8.31
N ASN A 79 12.61 -16.01 -7.18
CA ASN A 79 11.81 -16.44 -6.02
C ASN A 79 11.51 -15.30 -5.03
N ILE A 80 10.55 -15.57 -4.15
CA ILE A 80 10.20 -14.75 -2.99
C ILE A 80 10.04 -15.65 -1.77
N ARG A 81 10.22 -15.10 -0.57
CA ARG A 81 9.95 -15.85 0.67
C ARG A 81 8.46 -15.81 0.98
N VAL A 82 7.92 -16.95 1.45
CA VAL A 82 6.51 -17.05 1.84
C VAL A 82 6.18 -16.06 2.96
N ASP A 83 7.07 -15.89 3.93
CA ASP A 83 6.87 -14.94 5.03
C ASP A 83 6.84 -13.48 4.54
N ASP A 84 7.72 -13.12 3.60
CA ASP A 84 7.73 -11.77 3.01
C ASP A 84 6.45 -11.52 2.19
N PHE A 85 5.96 -12.53 1.48
CA PHE A 85 4.68 -12.46 0.76
C PHE A 85 3.50 -12.21 1.71
N LEU A 86 3.37 -13.01 2.77
CA LEU A 86 2.31 -12.87 3.76
C LEU A 86 2.38 -11.55 4.51
N LEU A 87 3.60 -11.08 4.83
CA LEU A 87 3.81 -9.80 5.50
C LEU A 87 3.50 -8.62 4.56
N SER A 88 3.81 -8.73 3.27
CA SER A 88 3.46 -7.70 2.29
C SER A 88 1.96 -7.56 2.08
N ILE A 89 1.20 -8.66 2.07
CA ILE A 89 -0.28 -8.62 2.05
C ILE A 89 -0.81 -7.78 3.23
N LYS A 90 -0.31 -8.05 4.44
CA LYS A 90 -0.68 -7.29 5.65
C LYS A 90 -0.27 -5.82 5.53
N THR A 91 0.92 -5.56 4.99
CA THR A 91 1.47 -4.22 4.79
C THR A 91 0.61 -3.42 3.80
N ILE A 92 0.22 -4.00 2.66
CA ILE A 92 -0.69 -3.36 1.69
C ILE A 92 -2.03 -3.02 2.37
N GLY A 93 -2.62 -3.96 3.12
CA GLY A 93 -3.84 -3.71 3.88
C GLY A 93 -3.68 -2.54 4.86
N ARG A 94 -2.54 -2.47 5.56
CA ARG A 94 -2.24 -1.38 6.50
C ARG A 94 -2.02 -0.03 5.80
N VAL A 95 -1.39 -0.02 4.63
CA VAL A 95 -1.26 1.19 3.78
C VAL A 95 -2.63 1.71 3.38
N ILE A 96 -3.51 0.84 2.88
CA ILE A 96 -4.89 1.21 2.51
C ILE A 96 -5.63 1.78 3.71
N HIS A 97 -5.50 1.14 4.88
CA HIS A 97 -6.12 1.63 6.11
C HIS A 97 -5.66 3.04 6.49
N LYS A 98 -4.34 3.31 6.52
CA LYS A 98 -3.78 4.65 6.78
C LYS A 98 -4.23 5.69 5.76
N LEU A 99 -4.35 5.29 4.49
CA LEU A 99 -4.92 6.13 3.43
C LEU A 99 -6.44 6.37 3.60
N GLY A 100 -7.15 5.53 4.35
CA GLY A 100 -8.56 5.73 4.72
C GLY A 100 -8.74 6.70 5.90
N GLU A 101 -7.87 6.63 6.91
CA GLU A 101 -7.99 7.39 8.18
C GLU A 101 -8.08 8.92 7.98
N GLY A 102 -7.41 9.46 6.96
CA GLY A 102 -7.41 10.90 6.69
C GLY A 102 -8.76 11.51 6.26
N LYS A 103 -9.80 10.69 6.01
CA LYS A 103 -11.17 11.17 5.77
C LYS A 103 -12.00 11.34 7.05
N SER A 104 -11.57 10.80 8.19
CA SER A 104 -12.40 10.75 9.41
C SER A 104 -12.31 12.01 10.29
N ARG A 105 -11.50 13.01 9.92
CA ARG A 105 -11.25 14.21 10.75
C ARG A 105 -11.95 15.49 10.27
N SER A 106 -12.99 15.36 9.44
CA SER A 106 -13.86 16.47 9.01
C SER A 106 -15.34 16.24 9.30
N VAL A 107 -15.69 15.35 10.23
CA VAL A 107 -17.06 15.35 10.77
C VAL A 107 -17.08 16.32 11.94
N HIS A 108 -17.62 17.51 11.69
CA HIS A 108 -17.99 18.47 12.70
C HIS A 108 -18.87 17.76 13.75
N LEU A 109 -18.41 17.71 15.00
CA LEU A 109 -19.13 17.13 16.12
C LEU A 109 -20.36 18.00 16.43
N SER A 110 -21.48 17.62 15.84
CA SER A 110 -22.82 17.92 16.35
C SER A 110 -23.81 16.97 15.69
N HIS A 111 -24.11 15.81 16.31
CA HIS A 111 -25.43 15.17 16.21
C HIS A 111 -25.57 14.04 17.23
N ASP A 112 -26.77 13.99 17.80
CA ASP A 112 -27.25 13.16 18.90
C ASP A 112 -26.95 11.67 18.82
N ASP A 113 -26.57 11.11 19.97
CA ASP A 113 -26.28 9.71 20.25
C ASP A 113 -27.58 8.90 20.48
N SER A 114 -28.40 8.70 19.43
CA SER A 114 -29.68 7.97 19.58
C SER A 114 -29.96 6.84 18.59
N ASP A 115 -29.04 6.46 17.68
CA ASP A 115 -29.36 5.40 16.71
C ASP A 115 -28.22 4.41 16.42
N SER A 116 -27.51 3.97 17.47
CA SER A 116 -26.54 2.88 17.41
C SER A 116 -27.19 1.49 17.53
N ARG A 117 -28.23 1.21 16.72
CA ARG A 117 -28.79 -0.15 16.59
C ARG A 117 -28.31 -0.80 15.28
N PRO A 118 -27.74 -2.03 15.33
CA PRO A 118 -27.39 -2.77 14.13
C PRO A 118 -28.63 -3.07 13.26
N THR A 119 -28.60 -2.67 11.99
CA THR A 119 -29.67 -2.91 11.00
C THR A 119 -29.73 -4.34 10.46
N ALA A 120 -28.85 -5.24 10.94
CA ALA A 120 -28.84 -6.65 10.59
C ALA A 120 -29.14 -7.53 11.82
N PRO A 121 -30.14 -8.42 11.79
CA PRO A 121 -30.35 -9.38 12.87
C PRO A 121 -29.13 -10.29 13.02
N LEU A 122 -28.53 -10.33 14.20
CA LEU A 122 -27.47 -11.30 14.51
C LEU A 122 -28.05 -12.73 14.41
N PRO A 123 -27.31 -13.69 13.84
CA PRO A 123 -27.75 -15.08 13.79
C PRO A 123 -27.88 -15.64 15.21
N LYS A 124 -29.01 -16.31 15.49
CA LYS A 124 -29.28 -16.94 16.79
C LYS A 124 -28.30 -18.09 17.01
N LEU A 125 -27.43 -17.97 18.00
CA LEU A 125 -26.63 -19.08 18.51
C LEU A 125 -27.58 -20.15 19.07
N LYS A 126 -27.56 -21.35 18.50
CA LYS A 126 -28.21 -22.51 19.12
C LYS A 126 -27.36 -22.94 20.31
N ASN A 127 -27.97 -22.95 21.50
CA ASN A 127 -27.36 -23.58 22.66
C ASN A 127 -27.17 -25.07 22.35
N VAL A 128 -25.92 -25.51 22.32
CA VAL A 128 -25.58 -26.93 22.28
C VAL A 128 -25.69 -27.43 23.71
N GLU A 129 -26.77 -28.16 24.01
CA GLU A 129 -26.86 -28.93 25.24
C GLU A 129 -25.76 -30.00 25.23
N ARG A 130 -24.86 -29.93 26.22
CA ARG A 130 -23.96 -31.04 26.53
C ARG A 130 -24.81 -32.13 27.17
N LYS A 131 -24.88 -33.30 26.53
CA LYS A 131 -25.32 -34.53 27.18
C LYS A 131 -24.13 -35.14 27.89
N ASP A 132 -24.29 -35.36 29.19
CA ASP A 132 -23.51 -36.30 29.98
C ASP A 132 -23.82 -37.75 29.55
#